data_AF-A0AA87Z483-F1
#
_entry.id   AF-A0AA87Z483-F1
#
_cell.length_a   1.000
_cell.length_b   1.000
_cell.length_c   1.000
_cell.angle_alpha   90.00
_cell.angle_beta   90.00
_cell.angle_gamma   90.00
#
_symmetry.space_group_name_H-M   'P 1'
#
loop_
_entity.id
_entity.type
_entity.pdbx_description
1 polymer ?
#
loop_
_entity_poly.entity_id
_entity_poly.type
_entity_poly.pdbx_seq_one_letter_code
_entity_poly.pdbx_strand_id
1 'polypeptide(L)'
;MFCYFPLSIFSQQPNVGKATSDCSNRNASNSVLGYTCNGVKTSCQAYLTFRSKPPHNTVSTISSLLASDPSQLAKINSVSETYTFETNQLVIVPVNCSCSGQYYQANASYNVVASDTHFILASRTFQGLSTSTAVLKQNSNITTKYLYPKQRLVIPLRCACPTKNQIDLSVNYLMSYLVAEGNCISRIAVRFGTDIGWTLEANGLSEENSVIQPSTTLLVPLKNPPSSSQTVEPPPSSSHSPSVSSPLTSSSYGSSVQLQTYWLYSLVGFIGGSAFVMVFCTIIFFRLFRRIEKKIDSIVAKASEKPVEKRMEKKEFQDYMKSLSKAARQPFKNYTFEELQLATNNFSPSCLIKGSVYRGIFIGDFAAIKKMDRDISKDINVVNKINHSNLTRLLGVCFNTGCWYLVYEYASNGPFSDWIFKSEKSLTWMQRIQIASDVATGLNYLRSFANPSHVHKDIKSNNILLEGDFRAKIANFGLARSTQGQLEGQFSMTKHIVGNFGYMAPDSLEIGLVSKKLDVYTFGVLLLEMFAGKQVSVLSAGTSDEGQDQSLRHLIDHTMLKKYPSELVDSVDRLLVLA
;
A
#
# COMPACT_ATOMS: atom_id res chain seq x y z
N MET A 1 -41.56 25.93 -2.44
CA MET A 1 -40.11 25.94 -2.72
C MET A 1 -39.39 25.57 -1.42
N PHE A 2 -39.20 24.28 -1.17
CA PHE A 2 -38.38 23.78 -0.06
C PHE A 2 -37.42 22.77 -0.67
N CYS A 3 -36.19 23.21 -0.92
CA CYS A 3 -35.11 22.33 -1.35
C CYS A 3 -34.66 21.49 -0.16
N TYR A 4 -35.01 20.20 -0.16
CA TYR A 4 -34.30 19.22 0.63
C TYR A 4 -32.92 19.03 0.01
N PHE A 5 -31.90 19.65 0.60
CA PHE A 5 -30.52 19.24 0.37
C PHE A 5 -30.35 17.84 0.97
N PRO A 6 -29.85 16.83 0.21
CA PRO A 6 -29.45 15.58 0.83
C PRO A 6 -28.30 15.87 1.80
N LEU A 7 -28.41 15.39 3.03
CA LEU A 7 -27.29 15.42 3.98
C LEU A 7 -26.12 14.65 3.38
N SER A 8 -25.11 15.37 2.92
CA SER A 8 -23.82 14.80 2.53
C SER A 8 -23.21 14.13 3.76
N ILE A 9 -23.18 12.79 3.78
CA ILE A 9 -22.44 12.01 4.77
C ILE A 9 -20.95 12.28 4.51
N PHE A 10 -20.34 13.17 5.31
CA PHE A 10 -18.91 13.45 5.22
C PHE A 10 -18.12 12.33 5.93
N SER A 11 -17.42 11.50 5.16
CA SER A 11 -16.39 10.58 5.68
C SER A 11 -15.40 11.30 6.59
N GLN A 12 -14.92 10.65 7.66
CA GLN A 12 -13.97 11.27 8.61
C GLN A 12 -12.60 11.55 7.98
N GLN A 13 -12.27 10.80 6.94
CA GLN A 13 -11.09 10.97 6.12
C GLN A 13 -11.49 10.82 4.66
N PRO A 14 -11.32 11.83 3.80
CA PRO A 14 -11.23 11.61 2.35
C PRO A 14 -9.92 10.89 2.00
N ASN A 15 -9.87 10.04 0.97
CA ASN A 15 -8.60 9.44 0.52
C ASN A 15 -7.61 10.55 0.12
N VAL A 16 -6.58 10.73 0.95
CA VAL A 16 -5.61 11.82 0.81
C VAL A 16 -4.51 11.48 -0.21
N GLY A 17 -4.43 10.21 -0.64
CA GLY A 17 -3.43 9.72 -1.57
C GLY A 17 -2.02 10.23 -1.23
N LYS A 18 -1.33 10.79 -2.23
CA LYS A 18 0.06 11.27 -2.11
C LYS A 18 0.19 12.65 -1.45
N ALA A 19 -0.91 13.34 -1.18
CA ALA A 19 -0.87 14.70 -0.63
C ALA A 19 -0.35 14.73 0.83
N THR A 20 -0.28 13.58 1.51
CA THR A 20 0.36 13.42 2.83
C THR A 20 1.88 13.65 2.82
N SER A 21 2.51 13.54 1.66
CA SER A 21 3.97 13.66 1.46
C SER A 21 4.39 14.97 0.77
N ASP A 22 3.44 15.75 0.26
CA ASP A 22 3.69 17.03 -0.39
C ASP A 22 3.92 18.13 0.66
N CYS A 23 5.19 18.43 0.91
CA CYS A 23 5.62 19.47 1.85
C CYS A 23 5.56 20.90 1.27
N SER A 24 5.25 21.04 -0.01
CA SER A 24 5.39 22.29 -0.77
C SER A 24 4.06 23.00 -1.00
N ASN A 25 2.96 22.26 -0.98
CA ASN A 25 1.63 22.82 -1.22
C ASN A 25 1.05 23.50 0.03
N ARG A 26 0.95 24.83 -0.01
CA ARG A 26 0.31 25.66 1.03
C ARG A 26 -1.23 25.63 0.96
N ASN A 27 -1.81 25.24 -0.17
CA ASN A 27 -3.25 25.05 -0.36
C ASN A 27 -3.61 23.57 -0.19
N ALA A 28 -3.22 23.00 0.95
CA ALA A 28 -3.49 21.59 1.24
C ALA A 28 -4.98 21.34 1.44
N SER A 29 -5.47 20.21 0.92
CA SER A 29 -6.83 19.76 1.23
C SER A 29 -6.95 19.54 2.74
N ASN A 30 -8.14 19.83 3.28
CA ASN A 30 -8.44 19.69 4.71
C ASN A 30 -8.06 18.30 5.26
N SER A 31 -8.18 17.26 4.45
CA SER A 31 -7.83 15.89 4.81
C SER A 31 -6.34 15.65 5.12
N VAL A 32 -5.42 16.44 4.56
CA VAL A 32 -3.97 16.34 4.85
C VAL A 32 -3.66 16.80 6.28
N LEU A 33 -4.48 17.69 6.84
CA LEU A 33 -4.25 18.30 8.15
C LEU A 33 -4.66 17.39 9.32
N GLY A 34 -5.64 16.52 9.12
CA GLY A 34 -6.08 15.56 10.14
C GLY A 34 -7.40 14.89 9.75
N TYR A 35 -7.99 14.15 10.69
CA TYR A 35 -9.36 13.64 10.54
C TYR A 35 -10.34 14.68 11.07
N THR A 36 -11.48 14.83 10.39
CA THR A 36 -12.42 15.91 10.73
C THR A 36 -13.09 15.65 12.08
N CYS A 37 -13.25 16.71 12.87
CA CYS A 37 -14.03 16.72 14.10
C CYS A 37 -15.54 16.58 13.84
N ASN A 38 -16.00 15.35 13.62
CA ASN A 38 -17.40 15.03 13.35
C ASN A 38 -17.96 13.88 14.22
N GLY A 39 -17.21 13.47 15.25
CA GLY A 39 -17.64 12.49 16.24
C GLY A 39 -18.62 13.09 17.26
N VAL A 40 -19.34 12.22 17.97
CA VAL A 40 -20.29 12.67 19.02
C VAL A 40 -19.57 13.36 20.18
N LYS A 41 -18.36 12.90 20.50
CA LYS A 41 -17.50 13.50 21.52
C LYS A 41 -16.36 14.26 20.86
N THR A 42 -15.95 15.35 21.51
CA THR A 42 -14.76 16.13 21.14
C THR A 42 -13.46 15.47 21.58
N SER A 43 -13.53 14.47 22.46
CA SER A 43 -12.40 13.62 22.85
C SER A 43 -12.80 12.18 23.14
N CYS A 44 -11.86 11.25 22.98
CA CYS A 44 -12.07 9.82 23.20
C CYS A 44 -10.75 9.08 23.34
N GLN A 45 -10.82 7.85 23.86
CA GLN A 45 -9.74 6.88 23.71
C GLN A 45 -9.70 6.41 22.25
N ALA A 46 -8.55 6.56 21.60
CA ALA A 46 -8.27 6.03 20.27
C ALA A 46 -7.01 5.16 20.30
N TYR A 47 -6.72 4.50 19.19
CA TYR A 47 -5.54 3.67 19.03
C TYR A 47 -4.78 4.03 17.76
N LEU A 48 -3.46 3.93 17.82
CA LEU A 48 -2.57 4.03 16.66
C LEU A 48 -1.86 2.69 16.49
N THR A 49 -1.40 2.39 15.29
CA THR A 49 -0.40 1.33 15.11
C THR A 49 0.94 1.93 14.70
N PHE A 50 2.02 1.40 15.23
CA PHE A 50 3.40 1.84 14.96
C PHE A 50 4.29 0.62 14.69
N ARG A 51 5.25 0.73 13.78
CA ARG A 51 6.25 -0.33 13.59
C ARG A 51 7.53 0.01 14.34
N SER A 52 7.90 -0.83 15.30
CA SER A 52 9.12 -0.65 16.11
C SER A 52 10.37 -0.61 15.24
N LYS A 53 11.26 0.32 15.52
CA LYS A 53 12.59 0.38 14.90
C LYS A 53 13.53 1.18 15.80
N PRO A 54 14.80 0.80 15.96
CA PRO A 54 15.74 1.62 16.73
C PRO A 54 15.80 3.07 16.21
N PRO A 55 15.83 4.09 17.08
CA PRO A 55 15.85 4.01 18.55
C PRO A 55 14.47 3.89 19.22
N HIS A 56 13.38 3.87 18.45
CA HIS A 56 11.99 3.77 18.90
C HIS A 56 11.47 2.32 18.85
N ASN A 57 12.07 1.44 19.64
CA ASN A 57 11.70 0.02 19.70
C ASN A 57 11.49 -0.50 21.13
N THR A 58 11.45 0.37 22.14
CA THR A 58 11.08 -0.01 23.51
C THR A 58 9.74 0.62 23.88
N VAL A 59 9.04 0.05 24.87
CA VAL A 59 7.79 0.66 25.39
C VAL A 59 8.01 2.13 25.74
N SER A 60 9.06 2.43 26.51
CA SER A 60 9.40 3.80 26.93
C SER A 60 9.66 4.75 25.75
N THR A 61 10.45 4.32 24.75
CA THR A 61 10.82 5.18 23.61
C THR A 61 9.67 5.40 22.63
N ILE A 62 8.79 4.40 22.45
CA ILE A 62 7.57 4.52 21.64
C ILE A 62 6.54 5.40 22.35
N SER A 63 6.31 5.20 23.65
CA SER A 63 5.41 6.02 24.47
C SER A 63 5.83 7.48 24.48
N SER A 64 7.12 7.75 24.63
CA SER A 64 7.67 9.10 24.56
C SER A 64 7.50 9.74 23.18
N LEU A 65 7.74 8.98 22.11
CA LEU A 65 7.58 9.47 20.73
C LEU A 65 6.11 9.82 20.42
N LEU A 66 5.16 8.99 20.84
CA LEU A 66 3.76 9.07 20.44
C LEU A 66 2.82 9.65 21.50
N ALA A 67 3.37 10.22 22.58
CA ALA A 67 2.62 10.77 23.71
C ALA A 67 1.56 9.80 24.27
N SER A 68 1.98 8.57 24.52
CA SER A 68 1.16 7.49 25.08
C SER A 68 1.66 7.09 26.47
N ASP A 69 0.75 6.60 27.32
CA ASP A 69 1.11 6.07 28.64
C ASP A 69 1.85 4.71 28.50
N PRO A 70 3.06 4.56 29.08
CA PRO A 70 3.85 3.34 28.94
C PRO A 70 3.18 2.11 29.57
N SER A 71 2.52 2.26 30.71
CA SER A 71 1.77 1.18 31.36
C SER A 71 0.60 0.70 30.49
N GLN A 72 -0.15 1.63 29.87
CA GLN A 72 -1.23 1.27 28.94
C GLN A 72 -0.70 0.61 27.65
N LEU A 73 0.40 1.12 27.09
CA LEU A 73 1.05 0.54 25.91
C LEU A 73 1.54 -0.89 26.20
N ALA A 74 2.23 -1.09 27.33
CA ALA A 74 2.70 -2.40 27.76
C ALA A 74 1.52 -3.38 27.92
N LYS A 75 0.46 -2.95 28.63
CA LYS A 75 -0.73 -3.76 28.89
C LYS A 75 -1.44 -4.20 27.61
N ILE A 76 -1.70 -3.29 26.65
CA ILE A 76 -2.45 -3.63 25.44
C ILE A 76 -1.67 -4.55 24.49
N ASN A 77 -0.33 -4.48 24.52
CA ASN A 77 0.55 -5.36 23.75
C ASN A 77 0.93 -6.63 24.50
N SER A 78 0.46 -6.83 25.74
CA SER A 78 0.77 -8.01 26.57
C SER A 78 2.27 -8.19 26.83
N VAL A 79 2.98 -7.09 27.09
CA VAL A 79 4.43 -7.06 27.38
C VAL A 79 4.74 -6.29 28.67
N SER A 80 5.98 -6.33 29.16
CA SER A 80 6.44 -5.51 30.29
C SER A 80 6.76 -4.07 29.86
N GLU A 81 6.77 -3.13 30.81
CA GLU A 81 7.12 -1.72 30.54
C GLU A 81 8.59 -1.50 30.12
N THR A 82 9.45 -2.49 30.36
CA THR A 82 10.86 -2.50 29.94
C THR A 82 11.08 -3.26 28.64
N TYR A 83 10.01 -3.79 28.03
CA TYR A 83 10.12 -4.64 26.85
C TYR A 83 10.67 -3.88 25.63
N THR A 84 11.49 -4.60 24.87
CA THR A 84 12.05 -4.15 23.59
C THR A 84 11.45 -5.00 22.48
N PHE A 85 10.71 -4.36 21.58
CA PHE A 85 10.11 -4.99 20.41
C PHE A 85 11.16 -5.26 19.33
N GLU A 86 10.97 -6.35 18.60
CA GLU A 86 11.78 -6.67 17.43
C GLU A 86 11.62 -5.60 16.35
N THR A 87 12.63 -5.42 15.49
CA THR A 87 12.52 -4.45 14.40
C THR A 87 11.38 -4.83 13.46
N ASN A 88 10.59 -3.83 13.05
CA ASN A 88 9.42 -3.94 12.19
C ASN A 88 8.20 -4.66 12.80
N GLN A 89 8.22 -4.97 14.09
CA GLN A 89 7.05 -5.51 14.80
C GLN A 89 5.94 -4.45 14.90
N LEU A 90 4.69 -4.85 14.68
CA LEU A 90 3.54 -3.94 14.79
C LEU A 90 3.15 -3.79 16.26
N VAL A 91 3.06 -2.55 16.73
CA VAL A 91 2.76 -2.17 18.12
C VAL A 91 1.46 -1.37 18.14
N ILE A 92 0.55 -1.70 19.04
CA ILE A 92 -0.69 -0.95 19.29
C ILE A 92 -0.39 0.13 20.33
N VAL A 93 -0.77 1.38 20.04
CA VAL A 93 -0.44 2.53 20.89
C VAL A 93 -1.72 3.26 21.29
N PRO A 94 -2.15 3.19 22.56
CA PRO A 94 -3.34 3.90 23.03
C PRO A 94 -3.05 5.40 23.15
N VAL A 95 -3.93 6.25 22.62
CA VAL A 95 -3.80 7.71 22.70
C VAL A 95 -5.11 8.38 23.08
N ASN A 96 -5.00 9.49 23.82
CA ASN A 96 -6.13 10.36 24.10
C ASN A 96 -6.33 11.30 22.91
N CYS A 97 -7.34 10.99 22.09
CA CYS A 97 -7.67 11.78 20.92
C CYS A 97 -8.57 12.95 21.29
N SER A 98 -8.32 14.14 20.73
CA SER A 98 -9.14 15.32 20.99
C SER A 98 -9.20 16.27 19.80
N CYS A 99 -10.26 17.06 19.71
CA CYS A 99 -10.40 18.10 18.70
C CYS A 99 -9.45 19.27 18.98
N SER A 100 -8.66 19.62 17.97
CA SER A 100 -7.85 20.83 17.91
C SER A 100 -8.28 21.64 16.69
N GLY A 101 -9.11 22.65 16.91
CA GLY A 101 -9.80 23.35 15.82
C GLY A 101 -10.77 22.42 15.10
N GLN A 102 -10.55 22.19 13.79
CA GLN A 102 -11.43 21.37 12.94
C GLN A 102 -11.00 19.89 12.86
N TYR A 103 -9.87 19.52 13.46
CA TYR A 103 -9.27 18.20 13.29
C TYR A 103 -9.04 17.49 14.62
N TYR A 104 -9.29 16.19 14.63
CA TYR A 104 -8.90 15.32 15.72
C TYR A 104 -7.39 15.06 15.68
N GLN A 105 -6.75 15.17 16.83
CA GLN A 105 -5.34 14.85 17.00
C GLN A 105 -4.98 14.45 18.44
N ALA A 106 -3.87 13.73 18.57
CA ALA A 106 -3.13 13.59 19.81
C ALA A 106 -1.78 14.32 19.64
N ASN A 107 -1.43 15.21 20.57
CA ASN A 107 -0.24 16.04 20.44
C ASN A 107 0.98 15.33 21.03
N ALA A 108 1.93 14.96 20.18
CA ALA A 108 3.25 14.52 20.60
C ALA A 108 4.25 15.67 20.60
N SER A 109 5.27 15.58 21.45
CA SER A 109 6.36 16.55 21.47
C SER A 109 7.65 15.90 21.01
N TYR A 110 8.37 16.55 20.10
CA TYR A 110 9.55 15.99 19.48
C TYR A 110 10.68 17.01 19.38
N ASN A 111 11.91 16.59 19.70
CA ASN A 111 13.10 17.42 19.55
C ASN A 111 13.82 17.06 18.26
N VAL A 112 13.95 18.04 17.37
CA VAL A 112 14.59 17.89 16.06
C VAL A 112 16.04 17.42 16.21
N VAL A 113 16.45 16.44 15.41
CA VAL A 113 17.85 16.04 15.23
C VAL A 113 18.40 16.55 13.90
N ALA A 114 19.72 16.59 13.72
CA ALA A 114 20.37 17.24 12.57
C ALA A 114 19.96 16.67 11.20
N SER A 115 19.55 15.41 11.13
CA SER A 115 19.09 14.77 9.90
C SER A 115 17.60 14.99 9.58
N ASP A 116 16.85 15.67 10.46
CA ASP A 116 15.40 15.77 10.32
C ASP A 116 14.98 16.81 9.28
N THR A 117 14.05 16.39 8.43
CA THR A 117 13.24 17.26 7.59
C THR A 117 11.77 17.00 7.89
N HIS A 118 10.89 17.95 7.58
CA HIS A 118 9.44 17.74 7.72
C HIS A 118 8.94 16.46 7.03
N PHE A 119 9.52 16.12 5.89
CA PHE A 119 9.24 14.88 5.17
C PHE A 119 9.71 13.65 5.95
N ILE A 120 10.96 13.63 6.44
CA ILE A 120 11.51 12.51 7.21
C ILE A 120 10.71 12.31 8.49
N LEU A 121 10.37 13.38 9.20
CA LEU A 121 9.54 13.31 10.41
C LEU A 121 8.18 12.68 10.11
N ALA A 122 7.44 13.22 9.14
CA ALA A 122 6.10 12.72 8.82
C ALA A 122 6.13 11.28 8.29
N SER A 123 6.98 10.98 7.31
CA SER A 123 6.96 9.70 6.58
C SER A 123 7.76 8.58 7.25
N ARG A 124 8.85 8.90 7.96
CA ARG A 124 9.76 7.90 8.55
C ARG A 124 9.65 7.87 10.07
N THR A 125 9.79 8.99 10.76
CA THR A 125 9.81 9.00 12.23
C THR A 125 8.43 8.66 12.79
N PHE A 126 7.40 9.36 12.31
CA PHE A 126 6.00 9.17 12.68
C PHE A 126 5.23 8.25 11.73
N GLN A 127 5.88 7.71 10.69
CA GLN A 127 5.34 6.65 9.85
C GLN A 127 3.96 6.98 9.24
N GLY A 128 3.69 8.23 8.86
CA GLY A 128 2.39 8.64 8.31
C GLY A 128 1.30 8.89 9.35
N LEU A 129 1.58 8.74 10.65
CA LEU A 129 0.70 9.17 11.74
C LEU A 129 0.59 10.70 11.81
N SER A 130 1.44 11.45 11.12
CA SER A 130 1.27 12.88 10.84
C SER A 130 1.71 13.20 9.41
N THR A 131 1.37 14.37 8.92
CA THR A 131 1.79 14.85 7.59
C THR A 131 2.73 16.04 7.74
N SER A 132 3.62 16.24 6.77
CA SER A 132 4.54 17.39 6.76
C SER A 132 3.80 18.72 6.87
N THR A 133 2.66 18.84 6.19
CA THR A 133 1.82 20.04 6.20
C THR A 133 1.13 20.23 7.54
N ALA A 134 0.66 19.15 8.18
CA ALA A 134 0.09 19.25 9.52
C ALA A 134 1.15 19.70 10.54
N VAL A 135 2.37 19.16 10.46
CA VAL A 135 3.49 19.59 11.30
C VAL A 135 3.83 21.07 11.06
N LEU A 136 3.94 21.51 9.81
CA LEU A 136 4.21 22.92 9.48
C LEU A 136 3.12 23.85 10.02
N LYS A 137 1.84 23.50 9.83
CA LYS A 137 0.71 24.33 10.26
C LYS A 137 0.60 24.38 11.79
N GLN A 138 0.85 23.27 12.47
CA GLN A 138 0.83 23.18 13.94
C GLN A 138 1.93 24.02 14.58
N ASN A 139 3.05 24.23 13.88
CA ASN A 139 4.22 24.96 14.36
C ASN A 139 4.43 26.28 13.59
N SER A 140 3.35 26.92 13.11
CA SER A 140 3.41 28.14 12.29
C SER A 140 4.08 29.34 12.97
N ASN A 141 4.21 29.31 14.29
CA ASN A 141 4.90 30.34 15.07
C ASN A 141 6.42 30.31 14.87
N ILE A 142 6.94 29.25 14.25
CA ILE A 142 8.35 29.10 13.91
C ILE A 142 8.55 29.68 12.51
N THR A 143 9.30 30.77 12.42
CA THR A 143 9.42 31.61 11.22
C THR A 143 10.17 30.93 10.05
N THR A 144 10.79 29.77 10.27
CA THR A 144 11.67 29.11 9.30
C THR A 144 11.03 27.86 8.69
N LYS A 145 11.17 27.69 7.36
CA LYS A 145 10.80 26.43 6.68
C LYS A 145 11.75 25.26 7.03
N TYR A 146 12.92 25.59 7.59
CA TYR A 146 13.94 24.65 8.03
C TYR A 146 13.73 24.25 9.49
N LEU A 147 14.12 23.01 9.79
CA LEU A 147 14.18 22.47 11.14
C LEU A 147 15.62 22.59 11.65
N TYR A 148 15.79 23.08 12.87
CA TYR A 148 17.10 23.19 13.51
C TYR A 148 17.25 22.17 14.64
N PRO A 149 18.45 21.58 14.84
CA PRO A 149 18.68 20.66 15.94
C PRO A 149 18.25 21.22 17.29
N LYS A 150 17.66 20.37 18.15
CA LYS A 150 17.09 20.67 19.48
C LYS A 150 15.86 21.57 19.47
N GLN A 151 15.39 22.03 18.31
CA GLN A 151 14.12 22.71 18.19
C GLN A 151 12.99 21.77 18.61
N ARG A 152 12.10 22.24 19.48
CA ARG A 152 10.96 21.47 19.97
C ARG A 152 9.76 21.70 19.07
N LEU A 153 9.20 20.63 18.51
CA LEU A 153 8.00 20.63 17.68
C LEU A 153 6.82 19.98 18.41
N VAL A 154 5.62 20.46 18.09
CA VAL A 154 4.37 19.77 18.39
C VAL A 154 3.94 18.99 17.16
N ILE A 155 3.83 17.67 17.28
CA ILE A 155 3.47 16.77 16.19
C ILE A 155 2.02 16.34 16.37
N PRO A 156 1.09 16.78 15.48
CA PRO A 156 -0.30 16.38 15.56
C PRO A 156 -0.47 14.96 14.99
N LEU A 157 -0.63 13.97 15.86
CA LEU A 157 -0.87 12.59 15.48
C LEU A 157 -2.34 12.41 15.09
N ARG A 158 -2.58 11.79 13.94
CA ARG A 158 -3.92 11.55 13.38
C ARG A 158 -4.63 10.46 14.17
N CYS A 159 -5.74 10.82 14.80
CA CYS A 159 -6.67 9.93 15.49
C CYS A 159 -8.08 10.48 15.27
N ALA A 160 -9.15 9.73 15.57
CA ALA A 160 -10.52 10.24 15.49
C ALA A 160 -11.41 9.61 16.56
N CYS A 161 -12.56 10.24 16.79
CA CYS A 161 -13.62 9.70 17.64
C CYS A 161 -14.82 9.21 16.83
N PRO A 162 -15.54 8.17 17.30
CA PRO A 162 -16.70 7.64 16.60
C PRO A 162 -17.81 8.67 16.32
N THR A 163 -18.37 8.63 15.11
CA THR A 163 -19.57 9.37 14.72
C THR A 163 -20.84 8.76 15.32
N LYS A 164 -21.96 9.48 15.21
CA LYS A 164 -23.25 8.97 15.70
C LYS A 164 -23.64 7.66 14.99
N ASN A 165 -23.51 7.62 13.66
CA ASN A 165 -23.80 6.43 12.86
C ASN A 165 -22.92 5.23 13.26
N GLN A 166 -21.63 5.48 13.52
CA GLN A 166 -20.70 4.44 13.97
C GLN A 166 -21.10 3.89 15.35
N ILE A 167 -21.45 4.76 16.30
CA ILE A 167 -21.90 4.35 17.64
C ILE A 167 -23.20 3.54 17.56
N ASP A 168 -24.14 3.94 16.70
CA ASP A 168 -25.40 3.22 16.50
C ASP A 168 -25.18 1.81 15.90
N LEU A 169 -24.04 1.59 15.23
CA LEU A 169 -23.57 0.28 14.75
C LEU A 169 -22.62 -0.43 15.74
N SER A 170 -22.58 0.03 16.99
CA SER A 170 -21.72 -0.48 18.07
C SER A 170 -20.20 -0.32 17.83
N VAL A 171 -19.78 0.60 16.98
CA VAL A 171 -18.37 1.01 16.86
C VAL A 171 -18.05 1.98 18.00
N ASN A 172 -17.25 1.52 18.94
CA ASN A 172 -16.90 2.27 20.15
C ASN A 172 -15.52 2.92 20.08
N TYR A 173 -14.65 2.44 19.19
CA TYR A 173 -13.28 2.91 19.05
C TYR A 173 -12.91 3.05 17.57
N LEU A 174 -11.97 3.96 17.30
CA LEU A 174 -11.34 4.08 16.00
C LEU A 174 -9.84 3.91 16.16
N MET A 175 -9.24 3.22 15.20
CA MET A 175 -7.80 3.00 15.17
C MET A 175 -7.18 3.56 13.89
N SER A 176 -6.14 4.39 14.03
CA SER A 176 -5.31 4.82 12.90
C SER A 176 -4.29 3.72 12.59
N TYR A 177 -4.63 2.87 11.64
CA TYR A 177 -3.78 1.79 11.17
C TYR A 177 -2.74 2.32 10.17
N LEU A 178 -1.48 1.95 10.37
CA LEU A 178 -0.35 2.27 9.50
C LEU A 178 -0.38 1.38 8.27
N VAL A 179 -0.61 1.97 7.10
CA VAL A 179 -0.60 1.25 5.84
C VAL A 179 0.84 0.95 5.42
N ALA A 180 1.17 -0.33 5.33
CA ALA A 180 2.43 -0.82 4.78
C ALA A 180 2.26 -1.32 3.33
N GLU A 181 3.37 -1.54 2.63
CA GLU A 181 3.37 -2.14 1.29
C GLU A 181 2.71 -3.54 1.34
N GLY A 182 1.84 -3.83 0.37
CA GLY A 182 1.08 -5.09 0.30
C GLY A 182 -0.15 -5.17 1.23
N ASN A 183 -0.48 -4.11 1.98
CA ASN A 183 -1.72 -4.07 2.75
C ASN A 183 -2.94 -3.80 1.84
N CYS A 184 -4.04 -4.48 2.13
CA CYS A 184 -5.35 -4.23 1.52
C CYS A 184 -6.42 -4.18 2.61
N ILE A 185 -7.50 -3.45 2.32
CA ILE A 185 -8.55 -3.16 3.30
C ILE A 185 -9.20 -4.43 3.83
N SER A 186 -9.47 -5.42 2.96
CA SER A 186 -10.09 -6.69 3.37
C SER A 186 -9.25 -7.45 4.40
N ARG A 187 -7.93 -7.52 4.21
CA ARG A 187 -7.04 -8.18 5.19
C ARG A 187 -6.97 -7.42 6.50
N ILE A 188 -6.90 -6.09 6.46
CA ILE A 188 -6.90 -5.25 7.68
C ILE A 188 -8.23 -5.44 8.41
N ALA A 189 -9.35 -5.42 7.70
CA ALA A 189 -10.68 -5.59 8.26
C ALA A 189 -10.81 -6.96 8.95
N VAL A 190 -10.45 -8.04 8.27
CA VAL A 190 -10.42 -9.41 8.83
C VAL A 190 -9.51 -9.49 10.05
N ARG A 191 -8.31 -8.93 9.97
CA ARG A 191 -7.31 -8.93 11.05
C ARG A 191 -7.82 -8.26 12.33
N PHE A 192 -8.59 -7.19 12.19
CA PHE A 192 -9.17 -6.47 13.33
C PHE A 192 -10.62 -6.84 13.63
N GLY A 193 -11.18 -7.84 12.94
CA GLY A 193 -12.55 -8.32 13.13
C GLY A 193 -13.61 -7.25 12.84
N THR A 194 -13.36 -6.38 11.85
CA THR A 194 -14.28 -5.31 11.44
C THR A 194 -14.86 -5.55 10.05
N ASP A 195 -15.96 -4.87 9.76
CA ASP A 195 -16.61 -4.92 8.46
C ASP A 195 -15.81 -4.11 7.42
N ILE A 196 -15.73 -4.65 6.21
CA ILE A 196 -15.00 -4.02 5.09
C ILE A 196 -15.71 -2.72 4.69
N GLY A 197 -17.04 -2.74 4.59
CA GLY A 197 -17.86 -1.59 4.21
C GLY A 197 -17.71 -0.43 5.20
N TRP A 198 -17.73 -0.70 6.50
CA TRP A 198 -17.50 0.34 7.51
C TRP A 198 -16.10 0.93 7.46
N THR A 199 -15.10 0.09 7.17
CA THR A 199 -13.72 0.58 6.99
C THR A 199 -13.63 1.45 5.74
N LEU A 200 -14.31 1.09 4.65
CA LEU A 200 -14.38 1.92 3.44
C LEU A 200 -15.06 3.27 3.73
N GLU A 201 -16.23 3.26 4.36
CA GLU A 201 -17.03 4.45 4.68
C GLU A 201 -16.26 5.43 5.57
N ALA A 202 -15.63 4.95 6.64
CA ALA A 202 -14.85 5.78 7.57
C ALA A 202 -13.72 6.55 6.87
N ASN A 203 -13.21 5.99 5.78
CA ASN A 203 -12.09 6.52 4.99
C ASN A 203 -12.51 7.15 3.66
N GLY A 204 -13.82 7.35 3.42
CA GLY A 204 -14.31 7.95 2.18
C GLY A 204 -13.87 7.16 0.95
N LEU A 205 -13.71 5.85 1.12
CA LEU A 205 -13.37 4.89 0.09
C LEU A 205 -14.65 4.15 -0.33
N SER A 206 -14.63 3.60 -1.53
CA SER A 206 -15.65 2.68 -2.02
C SER A 206 -15.00 1.36 -2.39
N GLU A 207 -15.79 0.30 -2.61
CA GLU A 207 -15.23 -0.96 -3.12
C GLU A 207 -14.47 -0.77 -4.44
N GLU A 208 -14.93 0.19 -5.25
CA GLU A 208 -14.33 0.58 -6.53
C GLU A 208 -13.03 1.38 -6.40
N ASN A 209 -12.85 2.12 -5.29
CA ASN A 209 -11.64 2.89 -4.98
C ASN A 209 -11.09 2.55 -3.59
N SER A 210 -10.74 1.27 -3.41
CA SER A 210 -10.17 0.72 -2.17
C SER A 210 -8.64 0.84 -2.09
N VAL A 211 -8.02 1.63 -2.99
CA VAL A 211 -6.56 1.78 -3.06
C VAL A 211 -6.06 2.60 -1.86
N ILE A 212 -5.32 1.93 -0.99
CA ILE A 212 -4.62 2.52 0.15
C ILE A 212 -3.13 2.67 -0.19
N GLN A 213 -2.51 3.75 0.26
CA GLN A 213 -1.11 4.04 -0.06
C GLN A 213 -0.20 3.72 1.13
N PRO A 214 0.98 3.13 0.92
CA PRO A 214 1.96 2.96 1.99
C PRO A 214 2.36 4.30 2.60
N SER A 215 2.76 4.27 3.88
CA SER A 215 3.15 5.46 4.66
C SER A 215 2.01 6.48 4.84
N THR A 216 0.77 6.01 4.78
CA THR A 216 -0.41 6.75 5.23
C THR A 216 -1.13 5.98 6.33
N THR A 217 -2.19 6.58 6.86
CA THR A 217 -3.06 5.95 7.85
C THR A 217 -4.42 5.59 7.26
N LEU A 218 -4.97 4.48 7.72
CA LEU A 218 -6.32 3.99 7.44
C LEU A 218 -7.09 3.94 8.77
N LEU A 219 -8.26 4.56 8.81
CA LEU A 219 -9.12 4.59 9.98
C LEU A 219 -9.93 3.29 10.07
N VAL A 220 -9.64 2.45 11.06
CA VAL A 220 -10.29 1.14 11.25
C VAL A 220 -11.33 1.24 12.36
N PRO A 221 -12.63 1.06 12.07
CA PRO A 221 -13.69 1.05 13.08
C PRO A 221 -13.66 -0.22 13.93
N LEU A 222 -13.68 -0.10 15.25
CA LEU A 222 -13.61 -1.23 16.18
C LEU A 222 -14.75 -1.22 17.19
N LYS A 223 -15.36 -2.38 17.42
CA LYS A 223 -16.38 -2.57 18.48
C LYS A 223 -15.76 -2.67 19.88
N ASN A 224 -14.60 -3.31 19.96
CA ASN A 224 -13.84 -3.56 21.19
C ASN A 224 -12.42 -2.96 21.06
N PRO A 225 -11.69 -2.73 22.16
CA PRO A 225 -10.27 -2.41 22.10
C PRO A 225 -9.49 -3.46 21.29
N PRO A 226 -8.49 -3.05 20.47
CA PRO A 226 -7.66 -3.98 19.73
C PRO A 226 -6.80 -4.83 20.69
N SER A 227 -6.45 -6.04 20.25
CA SER A 227 -5.68 -7.02 21.02
C SER A 227 -4.30 -7.25 20.42
N SER A 228 -3.31 -7.56 21.28
CA SER A 228 -1.96 -7.97 20.88
C SER A 228 -1.96 -9.14 19.88
N SER A 229 -2.90 -10.07 19.97
CA SER A 229 -3.07 -11.17 19.01
C SER A 229 -3.26 -10.70 17.56
N GLN A 230 -3.86 -9.52 17.37
CA GLN A 230 -4.11 -8.90 16.07
C GLN A 230 -2.85 -8.20 15.53
N THR A 231 -1.74 -8.15 16.27
CA THR A 231 -0.44 -7.63 15.79
C THR A 231 0.36 -8.66 14.99
N VAL A 232 -0.08 -9.91 14.99
CA VAL A 232 0.45 -10.97 14.12
C VAL A 232 -0.43 -11.09 12.88
N GLU A 233 0.16 -11.27 11.70
CA GLU A 233 -0.63 -11.47 10.48
C GLU A 233 -1.28 -12.85 10.53
N PRO A 234 -2.61 -12.96 10.35
CA PRO A 234 -3.27 -14.26 10.39
C PRO A 234 -2.72 -15.18 9.30
N PRO A 235 -2.47 -16.47 9.59
CA PRO A 235 -2.09 -17.43 8.56
C PRO A 235 -3.19 -17.48 7.48
N PRO A 236 -2.85 -17.76 6.20
CA PRO A 236 -3.84 -17.87 5.15
C PRO A 236 -4.87 -18.95 5.55
N SER A 237 -6.13 -18.55 5.63
CA SER A 237 -7.24 -19.42 6.04
C SER A 237 -7.42 -20.55 5.01
N SER A 238 -7.17 -21.79 5.44
CA SER A 238 -7.64 -22.99 4.75
C SER A 238 -9.16 -23.05 4.81
N SER A 239 -9.81 -22.95 3.68
CA SER A 239 -11.25 -23.16 3.54
C SER A 239 -11.58 -24.64 3.78
N HIS A 240 -12.07 -24.98 4.97
CA HIS A 240 -12.80 -26.23 5.17
C HIS A 240 -14.28 -26.01 4.86
N SER A 241 -14.78 -26.79 3.91
CA SER A 241 -16.18 -26.89 3.50
C SER A 241 -17.05 -27.44 4.65
N PRO A 242 -18.34 -27.05 4.74
CA PRO A 242 -19.25 -27.57 5.76
C PRO A 242 -19.77 -28.95 5.34
N SER A 243 -19.63 -29.94 6.23
CA SER A 243 -20.32 -31.22 6.11
C SER A 243 -21.72 -31.13 6.73
N VAL A 244 -22.69 -31.62 5.96
CA VAL A 244 -24.10 -31.79 6.32
C VAL A 244 -24.27 -33.12 7.06
N SER A 245 -24.94 -33.11 8.21
CA SER A 245 -25.79 -34.22 8.69
C SER A 245 -26.67 -33.79 9.87
N SER A 246 -27.95 -34.11 9.78
CA SER A 246 -29.03 -33.96 10.79
C SER A 246 -29.36 -35.33 11.42
N PRO A 247 -30.45 -35.54 12.20
CA PRO A 247 -30.88 -34.93 13.48
C PRO A 247 -31.28 -36.00 14.57
N LEU A 248 -31.97 -35.55 15.65
CA LEU A 248 -32.72 -36.28 16.72
C LEU A 248 -31.88 -36.56 18.00
N THR A 249 -32.35 -36.47 19.25
CA THR A 249 -33.71 -36.41 19.86
C THR A 249 -33.63 -36.00 21.35
N SER A 250 -34.70 -35.34 21.82
CA SER A 250 -35.37 -35.35 23.14
C SER A 250 -34.61 -35.64 24.45
N SER A 251 -34.91 -34.83 25.47
CA SER A 251 -35.52 -35.33 26.72
C SER A 251 -36.22 -34.24 27.53
N SER A 252 -37.38 -34.62 28.07
CA SER A 252 -38.36 -33.88 28.87
C SER A 252 -38.08 -33.92 30.38
N TYR A 253 -38.53 -32.90 31.11
CA TYR A 253 -39.15 -32.99 32.46
C TYR A 253 -39.77 -31.59 32.74
N GLY A 254 -41.06 -31.36 32.98
CA GLY A 254 -41.99 -31.94 33.96
C GLY A 254 -42.56 -30.81 34.82
N SER A 255 -43.72 -30.23 34.45
CA SER A 255 -44.98 -30.13 35.23
C SER A 255 -44.97 -29.19 36.46
N SER A 256 -45.91 -28.23 36.60
CA SER A 256 -47.20 -28.52 37.25
C SER A 256 -48.33 -27.51 36.94
N VAL A 257 -49.54 -28.08 36.89
CA VAL A 257 -50.93 -27.57 36.81
C VAL A 257 -51.28 -26.69 38.03
N GLN A 258 -52.16 -25.66 38.02
CA GLN A 258 -53.65 -25.72 38.20
C GLN A 258 -54.20 -24.27 38.21
N LEU A 259 -54.97 -23.82 37.21
CA LEU A 259 -56.44 -23.72 37.12
C LEU A 259 -57.17 -22.90 38.23
N GLN A 260 -57.70 -21.71 37.88
CA GLN A 260 -59.05 -21.31 38.30
C GLN A 260 -59.69 -20.24 37.37
N THR A 261 -60.76 -20.69 36.70
CA THR A 261 -61.89 -20.06 35.98
C THR A 261 -62.58 -18.88 36.72
N TYR A 262 -63.36 -17.93 36.17
CA TYR A 262 -64.35 -17.81 35.06
C TYR A 262 -64.47 -16.29 34.70
N TRP A 263 -64.88 -15.84 33.51
CA TRP A 263 -66.28 -15.67 33.11
C TRP A 263 -66.43 -15.60 31.59
N LEU A 264 -67.30 -16.49 31.08
CA LEU A 264 -67.97 -16.36 29.80
C LEU A 264 -68.85 -15.10 29.81
N TYR A 265 -68.79 -14.31 28.74
CA TYR A 265 -69.92 -13.77 27.96
C TYR A 265 -69.45 -12.58 27.10
N SER A 266 -68.90 -12.88 25.91
CA SER A 266 -68.94 -11.99 24.73
C SER A 266 -68.50 -12.76 23.47
N LEU A 267 -69.21 -13.83 23.10
CA LEU A 267 -68.86 -14.67 21.94
C LEU A 267 -69.69 -14.39 20.66
N VAL A 268 -70.61 -13.41 20.63
CA VAL A 268 -71.45 -13.22 19.42
C VAL A 268 -71.19 -11.91 18.66
N GLY A 269 -70.47 -10.95 19.24
CA GLY A 269 -70.09 -9.71 18.54
C GLY A 269 -68.71 -9.71 17.88
N PHE A 270 -67.78 -10.56 18.35
CA PHE A 270 -66.36 -10.42 18.01
C PHE A 270 -65.92 -11.23 16.77
N ILE A 271 -66.63 -12.31 16.44
CA ILE A 271 -66.23 -13.23 15.36
C ILE A 271 -66.58 -12.65 13.98
N GLY A 272 -67.71 -11.93 13.86
CA GLY A 272 -68.11 -11.29 12.60
C GLY A 272 -67.27 -10.06 12.25
N GLY A 273 -67.00 -9.20 13.23
CA GLY A 273 -66.20 -7.98 13.03
C GLY A 273 -64.71 -8.26 12.78
N SER A 274 -64.13 -9.23 13.49
CA SER A 274 -62.73 -9.62 13.32
C SER A 274 -62.44 -10.21 11.93
N ALA A 275 -63.34 -11.05 11.41
CA ALA A 275 -63.21 -11.61 10.07
C ALA A 275 -63.27 -10.53 8.98
N PHE A 276 -64.19 -9.55 9.13
CA PHE A 276 -64.32 -8.47 8.16
C PHE A 276 -63.10 -7.54 8.16
N VAL A 277 -62.56 -7.21 9.34
CA VAL A 277 -61.34 -6.40 9.45
C VAL A 277 -60.12 -7.15 8.90
N MET A 278 -59.98 -8.44 9.15
CA MET A 278 -58.88 -9.26 8.58
C MET A 278 -58.95 -9.34 7.05
N VAL A 279 -60.14 -9.53 6.48
CA VAL A 279 -60.32 -9.53 5.01
C VAL A 279 -60.06 -8.15 4.44
N PHE A 280 -60.50 -7.08 5.10
CA PHE A 280 -60.26 -5.71 4.64
C PHE A 280 -58.77 -5.33 4.72
N CYS A 281 -58.08 -5.70 5.81
CA CYS A 281 -56.64 -5.49 5.98
C CYS A 281 -55.82 -6.30 4.97
N THR A 282 -56.21 -7.53 4.66
CA THR A 282 -55.52 -8.34 3.64
C THR A 282 -55.72 -7.78 2.23
N ILE A 283 -56.93 -7.29 1.90
CA ILE A 283 -57.19 -6.61 0.62
C ILE A 283 -56.39 -5.29 0.52
N ILE A 284 -56.32 -4.50 1.59
CA ILE A 284 -55.50 -3.28 1.63
C ILE A 284 -54.02 -3.63 1.50
N PHE A 285 -53.54 -4.63 2.22
CA PHE A 285 -52.16 -5.10 2.14
C PHE A 285 -51.82 -5.56 0.72
N PHE A 286 -52.67 -6.36 0.07
CA PHE A 286 -52.46 -6.79 -1.32
C PHE A 286 -52.51 -5.63 -2.32
N ARG A 287 -53.38 -4.63 -2.11
CA ARG A 287 -53.45 -3.43 -2.97
C ARG A 287 -52.25 -2.51 -2.77
N LEU A 288 -51.75 -2.36 -1.55
CA LEU A 288 -50.54 -1.60 -1.25
C LEU A 288 -49.30 -2.32 -1.77
N PHE A 289 -49.21 -3.63 -1.59
CA PHE A 289 -48.10 -4.45 -2.09
C PHE A 289 -48.03 -4.43 -3.61
N ARG A 290 -49.17 -4.61 -4.31
CA ARG A 290 -49.22 -4.45 -5.78
C ARG A 290 -48.94 -3.02 -6.25
N ARG A 291 -49.24 -2.00 -5.44
CA ARG A 291 -48.85 -0.60 -5.72
C ARG A 291 -47.35 -0.41 -5.57
N ILE A 292 -46.72 -1.05 -4.59
CA ILE A 292 -45.27 -1.00 -4.35
C ILE A 292 -44.54 -1.73 -5.48
N GLU A 293 -45.01 -2.91 -5.88
CA GLU A 293 -44.43 -3.71 -6.98
C GLU A 293 -44.51 -2.97 -8.32
N LYS A 294 -45.67 -2.39 -8.68
CA LYS A 294 -45.81 -1.55 -9.88
C LYS A 294 -44.96 -0.26 -9.82
N LYS A 295 -44.70 0.27 -8.62
CA LYS A 295 -43.84 1.45 -8.42
C LYS A 295 -42.37 1.04 -8.60
N ILE A 296 -41.96 -0.13 -8.11
CA ILE A 296 -40.64 -0.73 -8.33
C ILE A 296 -40.42 -1.01 -9.81
N ASP A 297 -41.36 -1.62 -10.52
CA ASP A 297 -41.25 -1.86 -11.96
C ASP A 297 -41.12 -0.56 -12.76
N SER A 298 -41.85 0.50 -12.35
CA SER A 298 -41.76 1.82 -12.97
C SER A 298 -40.45 2.57 -12.66
N ILE A 299 -39.80 2.25 -11.53
CA ILE A 299 -38.50 2.81 -11.11
C ILE A 299 -37.37 2.06 -11.82
N VAL A 300 -37.50 0.73 -11.96
CA VAL A 300 -36.57 -0.13 -12.71
C VAL A 300 -36.61 0.18 -14.21
N ALA A 301 -37.79 0.45 -14.78
CA ALA A 301 -37.93 0.87 -16.18
C ALA A 301 -37.42 2.30 -16.44
N LYS A 302 -37.41 3.19 -15.44
CA LYS A 302 -36.90 4.58 -15.56
C LYS A 302 -35.42 4.74 -15.18
N ALA A 303 -34.83 3.77 -14.47
CA ALA A 303 -33.41 3.76 -14.11
C ALA A 303 -32.50 3.20 -15.22
N SER A 304 -33.07 2.77 -16.35
CA SER A 304 -32.32 2.17 -17.47
C SER A 304 -31.64 3.18 -18.41
N GLU A 305 -31.69 4.50 -18.13
CA GLU A 305 -31.02 5.50 -18.98
C GLU A 305 -30.17 6.51 -18.18
N LYS A 306 -28.94 6.10 -17.82
CA LYS A 306 -27.63 6.84 -17.80
C LYS A 306 -26.62 6.19 -16.80
N PRO A 307 -25.34 6.61 -16.82
CA PRO A 307 -24.23 6.14 -17.65
C PRO A 307 -23.43 4.98 -16.99
N VAL A 308 -22.90 4.09 -17.82
CA VAL A 308 -22.21 2.84 -17.43
C VAL A 308 -20.72 3.12 -17.17
N GLU A 309 -20.23 2.85 -15.96
CA GLU A 309 -18.81 2.56 -15.71
C GLU A 309 -18.70 1.13 -15.16
N LYS A 310 -18.04 0.28 -15.95
CA LYS A 310 -18.16 -1.19 -15.91
C LYS A 310 -17.24 -1.81 -14.87
N ARG A 311 -17.82 -2.64 -13.98
CA ARG A 311 -17.13 -3.82 -13.44
C ARG A 311 -16.71 -4.64 -14.66
N MET A 312 -15.40 -4.81 -14.90
CA MET A 312 -14.93 -5.52 -16.09
C MET A 312 -15.50 -6.94 -16.07
N GLU A 313 -16.58 -7.15 -16.82
CA GLU A 313 -17.28 -8.41 -16.87
C GLU A 313 -16.33 -9.47 -17.44
N LYS A 314 -16.54 -10.75 -17.11
CA LYS A 314 -15.70 -11.85 -17.63
C LYS A 314 -15.51 -11.79 -19.15
N LYS A 315 -16.51 -11.26 -19.87
CA LYS A 315 -16.48 -11.02 -21.32
C LYS A 315 -15.56 -9.86 -21.72
N GLU A 316 -15.58 -8.74 -21.01
CA GLU A 316 -14.69 -7.60 -21.28
C GLU A 316 -13.23 -7.89 -20.94
N PHE A 317 -12.99 -8.64 -19.86
CA PHE A 317 -11.65 -9.16 -19.56
C PHE A 317 -11.18 -10.06 -20.70
N GLN A 318 -12.01 -11.01 -21.14
CA GLN A 318 -11.67 -11.87 -22.27
C GLN A 318 -11.37 -11.08 -23.55
N ASP A 319 -12.11 -10.02 -23.83
CA ASP A 319 -11.89 -9.17 -25.01
C ASP A 319 -10.62 -8.31 -24.86
N TYR A 320 -10.34 -7.78 -23.67
CA TYR A 320 -9.07 -7.10 -23.35
C TYR A 320 -7.87 -8.04 -23.49
N MET A 321 -7.99 -9.27 -22.98
CA MET A 321 -6.95 -10.29 -23.09
C MET A 321 -6.76 -10.76 -24.54
N LYS A 322 -7.83 -10.89 -25.33
CA LYS A 322 -7.73 -11.16 -26.77
C LYS A 322 -7.00 -10.02 -27.49
N SER A 323 -7.32 -8.77 -27.18
CA SER A 323 -6.62 -7.60 -27.71
C SER A 323 -5.13 -7.60 -27.36
N LEU A 324 -4.79 -7.88 -26.09
CA LEU A 324 -3.40 -8.01 -25.64
C LEU A 324 -2.65 -9.14 -26.35
N SER A 325 -3.27 -10.30 -26.51
CA SER A 325 -2.66 -11.44 -27.21
C SER A 325 -2.42 -11.14 -28.69
N LYS A 326 -3.31 -10.38 -29.33
CA LYS A 326 -3.17 -9.94 -30.73
C LYS A 326 -2.08 -8.87 -30.90
N ALA A 327 -1.87 -8.03 -29.88
CA ALA A 327 -0.85 -7.00 -29.86
C ALA A 327 0.53 -7.50 -29.37
N ALA A 328 0.59 -8.69 -28.78
CA ALA A 328 1.81 -9.29 -28.26
C ALA A 328 2.72 -9.73 -29.39
N ARG A 329 4.01 -9.41 -29.29
CA ARG A 329 5.03 -9.89 -30.25
C ARG A 329 5.46 -11.34 -29.98
N GLN A 330 5.00 -11.95 -28.88
CA GLN A 330 5.37 -13.30 -28.42
C GLN A 330 4.19 -14.03 -27.78
N PRO A 331 4.25 -15.38 -27.63
CA PRO A 331 3.23 -16.14 -26.93
C PRO A 331 3.13 -15.69 -25.48
N PHE A 332 1.99 -15.09 -25.18
CA PHE A 332 1.64 -14.51 -23.89
C PHE A 332 0.48 -15.34 -23.31
N LYS A 333 0.70 -15.98 -22.16
CA LYS A 333 -0.27 -16.92 -21.58
C LYS A 333 -1.20 -16.23 -20.58
N ASN A 334 -2.49 -16.54 -20.68
CA ASN A 334 -3.46 -16.21 -19.64
C ASN A 334 -3.51 -17.36 -18.65
N TYR A 335 -2.91 -17.19 -17.50
CA TYR A 335 -2.91 -18.19 -16.43
C TYR A 335 -4.22 -18.14 -15.66
N THR A 336 -4.73 -19.30 -15.26
CA THR A 336 -5.80 -19.36 -14.26
C THR A 336 -5.22 -19.13 -12.87
N PHE A 337 -6.05 -18.69 -11.93
CA PHE A 337 -5.59 -18.51 -10.56
C PHE A 337 -5.20 -19.85 -9.92
N GLU A 338 -5.91 -20.92 -10.27
CA GLU A 338 -5.63 -22.30 -9.86
C GLU A 338 -4.24 -22.75 -10.33
N GLU A 339 -3.85 -22.42 -11.56
CA GLU A 339 -2.49 -22.70 -12.06
C GLU A 339 -1.43 -21.97 -11.21
N LEU A 340 -1.68 -20.71 -10.82
CA LEU A 340 -0.76 -19.98 -9.95
C LEU A 340 -0.70 -20.59 -8.54
N GLN A 341 -1.84 -21.01 -8.00
CA GLN A 341 -1.92 -21.67 -6.69
C GLN A 341 -1.13 -22.98 -6.71
N LEU A 342 -1.32 -23.83 -7.71
CA LEU A 342 -0.56 -25.07 -7.87
C LEU A 342 0.94 -24.80 -7.99
N ALA A 343 1.32 -23.84 -8.84
CA ALA A 343 2.71 -23.50 -9.08
C ALA A 343 3.45 -22.98 -7.84
N THR A 344 2.73 -22.37 -6.89
CA THR A 344 3.29 -21.71 -5.69
C THR A 344 2.96 -22.43 -4.39
N ASN A 345 2.42 -23.65 -4.47
CA ASN A 345 1.91 -24.40 -3.31
C ASN A 345 0.98 -23.52 -2.45
N ASN A 346 -0.07 -22.98 -3.07
CA ASN A 346 -1.03 -22.04 -2.49
C ASN A 346 -0.38 -20.75 -1.95
N PHE A 347 0.55 -20.17 -2.69
CA PHE A 347 1.32 -18.98 -2.28
C PHE A 347 1.99 -19.17 -0.91
N SER A 348 2.56 -20.36 -0.70
CA SER A 348 3.27 -20.70 0.54
C SER A 348 4.36 -19.67 0.83
N PRO A 349 4.61 -19.31 2.11
CA PRO A 349 5.76 -18.49 2.49
C PRO A 349 7.10 -19.04 2.00
N SER A 350 7.22 -20.37 1.83
CA SER A 350 8.42 -21.02 1.28
C SER A 350 8.69 -20.66 -0.19
N CYS A 351 7.66 -20.25 -0.92
CA CYS A 351 7.76 -19.77 -2.29
C CYS A 351 8.00 -18.25 -2.35
N LEU A 352 7.92 -17.52 -1.24
CA LEU A 352 8.10 -16.07 -1.24
C LEU A 352 9.56 -15.71 -1.48
N ILE A 353 9.85 -14.97 -2.54
CA ILE A 353 11.20 -14.47 -2.84
C ILE A 353 11.43 -13.18 -2.06
N LYS A 354 10.57 -12.17 -2.29
CA LYS A 354 10.63 -10.87 -1.63
C LYS A 354 9.37 -10.05 -1.94
N GLY A 355 8.87 -9.29 -0.96
CA GLY A 355 7.74 -8.38 -1.17
C GLY A 355 6.48 -9.11 -1.63
N SER A 356 6.04 -8.84 -2.85
CA SER A 356 4.87 -9.50 -3.48
C SER A 356 5.24 -10.52 -4.57
N VAL A 357 6.49 -10.98 -4.61
CA VAL A 357 7.02 -11.88 -5.64
C VAL A 357 7.21 -13.29 -5.10
N TYR A 358 6.63 -14.28 -5.77
CA TYR A 358 6.67 -15.69 -5.44
C TYR A 358 7.41 -16.48 -6.53
N ARG A 359 8.15 -17.51 -6.15
CA ARG A 359 8.70 -18.53 -7.04
C ARG A 359 7.59 -19.53 -7.35
N GLY A 360 7.27 -19.68 -8.62
CA GLY A 360 6.36 -20.70 -9.13
C GLY A 360 7.10 -21.77 -9.92
N ILE A 361 6.49 -22.94 -10.06
CA ILE A 361 6.93 -24.03 -10.94
C ILE A 361 5.79 -24.37 -11.90
N PHE A 362 6.00 -24.18 -13.20
CA PHE A 362 5.06 -24.57 -14.25
C PHE A 362 5.69 -25.68 -15.09
N ILE A 363 5.14 -26.91 -15.02
CA ILE A 363 5.60 -28.05 -15.85
C ILE A 363 7.12 -28.26 -15.72
N GLY A 364 7.67 -28.09 -14.51
CA GLY A 364 9.10 -28.23 -14.22
C GLY A 364 9.94 -26.96 -14.39
N ASP A 365 9.43 -25.93 -15.06
CA ASP A 365 10.14 -24.67 -15.26
C ASP A 365 9.85 -23.64 -14.15
N PHE A 366 10.89 -22.94 -13.69
CA PHE A 366 10.73 -21.88 -12.69
C PHE A 366 10.19 -20.59 -13.31
N ALA A 367 9.30 -19.93 -12.57
CA ALA A 367 8.77 -18.60 -12.90
C ALA A 367 8.75 -17.69 -11.68
N ALA A 368 8.78 -16.38 -11.91
CA ALA A 368 8.57 -15.36 -10.88
C ALA A 368 7.16 -14.77 -11.01
N ILE A 369 6.30 -15.02 -10.03
CA ILE A 369 4.91 -14.57 -9.99
C ILE A 369 4.83 -13.35 -9.09
N LYS A 370 4.63 -12.18 -9.67
CA LYS A 370 4.47 -10.91 -8.95
C LYS A 370 3.00 -10.56 -8.82
N LYS A 371 2.51 -10.49 -7.58
CA LYS A 371 1.18 -9.95 -7.28
C LYS A 371 1.19 -8.42 -7.35
N MET A 372 0.19 -7.86 -8.02
CA MET A 372 0.03 -6.43 -8.27
C MET A 372 -1.25 -5.92 -7.61
N ASP A 373 -1.11 -4.87 -6.79
CA ASP A 373 -2.19 -4.27 -6.00
C ASP A 373 -2.77 -2.98 -6.62
N ARG A 374 -2.56 -2.79 -7.94
CA ARG A 374 -3.02 -1.62 -8.71
C ARG A 374 -3.53 -2.04 -10.09
N ASP A 375 -4.23 -1.14 -10.79
CA ASP A 375 -4.45 -1.31 -12.21
C ASP A 375 -3.10 -1.28 -12.95
N ILE A 376 -2.83 -2.35 -13.69
CA ILE A 376 -1.61 -2.57 -14.47
C ILE A 376 -1.85 -2.51 -15.98
N SER A 377 -3.03 -2.08 -16.43
CA SER A 377 -3.36 -1.94 -17.86
C SER A 377 -2.26 -1.21 -18.66
N LYS A 378 -1.66 -0.18 -18.06
CA LYS A 378 -0.52 0.57 -18.62
C LYS A 378 0.80 -0.19 -18.55
N ASP A 379 1.04 -0.95 -17.48
CA ASP A 379 2.27 -1.71 -17.28
C ASP A 379 2.34 -2.90 -18.25
N ILE A 380 1.22 -3.63 -18.45
CA ILE A 380 1.12 -4.72 -19.43
C ILE A 380 1.38 -4.18 -20.84
N ASN A 381 0.79 -3.04 -21.19
CA ASN A 381 0.97 -2.43 -22.52
C ASN A 381 2.41 -2.07 -22.84
N VAL A 382 3.22 -1.68 -21.84
CA VAL A 382 4.65 -1.41 -22.03
C VAL A 382 5.42 -2.73 -22.13
N VAL A 383 5.21 -3.63 -21.16
CA VAL A 383 5.98 -4.88 -21.07
C VAL A 383 5.70 -5.81 -22.25
N ASN A 384 4.49 -5.79 -22.81
CA ASN A 384 4.13 -6.58 -23.98
C ASN A 384 4.79 -6.09 -25.29
N LYS A 385 5.28 -4.85 -25.32
CA LYS A 385 5.90 -4.24 -26.51
C LYS A 385 7.43 -4.34 -26.52
N ILE A 386 8.04 -4.67 -25.38
CA ILE A 386 9.49 -4.79 -25.22
C ILE A 386 9.88 -6.26 -25.13
N ASN A 387 10.90 -6.66 -25.88
CA ASN A 387 11.42 -8.02 -25.86
C ASN A 387 12.88 -8.02 -26.27
N HIS A 388 13.75 -8.40 -25.34
CA HIS A 388 15.18 -8.38 -25.52
C HIS A 388 15.85 -9.29 -24.49
N SER A 389 16.99 -9.90 -24.84
CA SER A 389 17.72 -10.84 -23.97
C SER A 389 18.05 -10.25 -22.60
N ASN A 390 18.45 -8.97 -22.57
CA ASN A 390 18.80 -8.24 -21.34
C ASN A 390 17.61 -7.53 -20.66
N LEU A 391 16.37 -7.89 -20.99
CA LEU A 391 15.17 -7.42 -20.29
C LEU A 391 14.39 -8.61 -19.77
N THR A 392 13.76 -8.48 -18.60
CA THR A 392 12.97 -9.57 -18.01
C THR A 392 11.68 -9.76 -18.79
N ARG A 393 11.48 -10.96 -19.33
CA ARG A 393 10.33 -11.30 -20.16
C ARG A 393 9.11 -11.64 -19.32
N LEU A 394 7.97 -11.06 -19.69
CA LEU A 394 6.66 -11.42 -19.16
C LEU A 394 6.12 -12.63 -19.93
N LEU A 395 5.92 -13.74 -19.23
CA LEU A 395 5.38 -14.98 -19.77
C LEU A 395 3.86 -14.92 -19.90
N GLY A 396 3.22 -14.20 -18.99
CA GLY A 396 1.77 -14.12 -18.96
C GLY A 396 1.21 -13.43 -17.74
N VAL A 397 -0.12 -13.46 -17.61
CA VAL A 397 -0.84 -12.79 -16.53
C VAL A 397 -2.01 -13.62 -16.03
N CYS A 398 -2.45 -13.32 -14.81
CA CYS A 398 -3.71 -13.78 -14.26
C CYS A 398 -4.43 -12.59 -13.62
N PHE A 399 -5.76 -12.56 -13.72
CA PHE A 399 -6.59 -11.63 -12.96
C PHE A 399 -7.54 -12.44 -12.09
N ASN A 400 -7.48 -12.21 -10.78
CA ASN A 400 -8.35 -12.88 -9.82
C ASN A 400 -8.73 -11.96 -8.68
N THR A 401 -10.01 -11.96 -8.30
CA THR A 401 -10.56 -11.19 -7.16
C THR A 401 -10.09 -9.72 -7.11
N GLY A 402 -10.04 -9.04 -8.26
CA GLY A 402 -9.61 -7.63 -8.33
C GLY A 402 -8.09 -7.41 -8.33
N CYS A 403 -7.27 -8.46 -8.23
CA CYS A 403 -5.82 -8.39 -8.25
C CYS A 403 -5.26 -8.96 -9.56
N TRP A 404 -4.22 -8.30 -10.07
CA TRP A 404 -3.44 -8.83 -11.18
C TRP A 404 -2.21 -9.58 -10.68
N TYR A 405 -1.83 -10.62 -11.41
CA TYR A 405 -0.62 -11.39 -11.20
C TYR A 405 0.16 -11.40 -12.50
N LEU A 406 1.43 -11.03 -12.43
CA LEU A 406 2.34 -11.00 -13.56
C LEU A 406 3.31 -12.17 -13.43
N VAL A 407 3.36 -13.02 -14.45
CA VAL A 407 4.24 -14.19 -14.48
C VAL A 407 5.44 -13.87 -15.36
N TYR A 408 6.61 -13.77 -14.76
CA TYR A 408 7.88 -13.50 -15.42
C TYR A 408 8.75 -14.75 -15.49
N GLU A 409 9.70 -14.74 -16.41
CA GLU A 409 10.81 -15.69 -16.37
C GLU A 409 11.59 -15.58 -15.05
N TYR A 410 12.16 -16.70 -14.60
CA TYR A 410 12.89 -16.75 -13.34
C TYR A 410 14.40 -16.62 -13.56
N ALA A 411 14.99 -15.60 -12.93
CA ALA A 411 16.43 -15.40 -12.91
C ALA A 411 17.04 -16.13 -11.70
N SER A 412 17.75 -17.23 -11.95
CA SER A 412 18.18 -18.18 -10.91
C SER A 412 19.18 -17.62 -9.90
N ASN A 413 19.99 -16.64 -10.30
CA ASN A 413 20.98 -16.01 -9.42
C ASN A 413 20.41 -14.80 -8.66
N GLY A 414 19.14 -14.45 -8.88
CA GLY A 414 18.46 -13.39 -8.14
C GLY A 414 18.99 -11.99 -8.47
N PRO A 415 18.75 -10.99 -7.59
CA PRO A 415 19.13 -9.60 -7.86
C PRO A 415 20.63 -9.36 -7.70
N PHE A 416 21.19 -8.49 -8.53
CA PHE A 416 22.61 -8.10 -8.53
C PHE A 416 23.07 -7.52 -7.19
N SER A 417 22.20 -6.81 -6.47
CA SER A 417 22.49 -6.30 -5.13
C SER A 417 22.91 -7.39 -4.12
N ASP A 418 22.39 -8.61 -4.26
CA ASP A 418 22.76 -9.74 -3.41
C ASP A 418 24.20 -10.22 -3.65
N TRP A 419 24.79 -9.88 -4.81
CA TRP A 419 26.13 -10.29 -5.20
C TRP A 419 27.20 -9.24 -4.92
N ILE A 420 26.79 -8.00 -4.67
CA ILE A 420 27.70 -6.90 -4.34
C ILE A 420 27.74 -6.65 -2.83
N PHE A 421 26.59 -6.73 -2.14
CA PHE A 421 26.50 -6.26 -0.75
C PHE A 421 26.53 -7.37 0.30
N LYS A 422 26.40 -8.65 -0.10
CA LYS A 422 26.44 -9.78 0.83
C LYS A 422 27.82 -10.44 0.78
N SER A 423 28.42 -10.67 1.93
CA SER A 423 29.78 -11.23 2.07
C SER A 423 29.93 -12.67 1.55
N GLU A 424 28.84 -13.42 1.45
CA GLU A 424 28.84 -14.83 1.04
C GLU A 424 28.88 -15.05 -0.49
N LYS A 425 28.66 -13.98 -1.26
CA LYS A 425 28.61 -14.03 -2.73
C LYS A 425 29.59 -13.03 -3.31
N SER A 426 30.27 -13.41 -4.39
CA SER A 426 31.20 -12.50 -5.07
C SER A 426 31.12 -12.68 -6.57
N LEU A 427 31.36 -11.58 -7.29
CA LEU A 427 31.48 -11.55 -8.74
C LEU A 427 32.90 -11.21 -9.12
N THR A 428 33.43 -11.91 -10.12
CA THR A 428 34.69 -11.56 -10.76
C THR A 428 34.57 -10.24 -11.51
N TRP A 429 35.71 -9.61 -11.78
CA TRP A 429 35.76 -8.39 -12.56
C TRP A 429 35.10 -8.53 -13.93
N MET A 430 35.42 -9.63 -14.64
CA MET A 430 34.84 -9.91 -15.95
C MET A 430 33.32 -10.08 -15.89
N GLN A 431 32.78 -10.71 -14.84
CA GLN A 431 31.33 -10.80 -14.65
C GLN A 431 30.70 -9.43 -14.41
N ARG A 432 31.33 -8.56 -13.61
CA ARG A 432 30.83 -7.19 -13.39
C ARG A 432 30.79 -6.38 -14.68
N ILE A 433 31.85 -6.44 -15.50
CA ILE A 433 31.89 -5.81 -16.82
C ILE A 433 30.83 -6.39 -17.76
N GLN A 434 30.65 -7.72 -17.78
CA GLN A 434 29.60 -8.36 -18.56
C GLN A 434 28.21 -7.87 -18.14
N ILE A 435 27.94 -7.78 -16.84
CA ILE A 435 26.68 -7.27 -16.28
C ILE A 435 26.46 -5.81 -16.68
N ALA A 436 27.48 -4.95 -16.58
CA ALA A 436 27.41 -3.56 -17.01
C ALA A 436 27.08 -3.44 -18.51
N SER A 437 27.74 -4.24 -19.34
CA SER A 437 27.51 -4.30 -20.78
C SER A 437 26.10 -4.76 -21.13
N ASP A 438 25.61 -5.80 -20.45
CA ASP A 438 24.26 -6.33 -20.60
C ASP A 438 23.19 -5.28 -20.24
N VAL A 439 23.36 -4.56 -19.12
CA VAL A 439 22.45 -3.48 -18.72
C VAL A 439 22.47 -2.34 -19.73
N ALA A 440 23.65 -1.91 -20.18
CA ALA A 440 23.79 -0.88 -21.21
C ALA A 440 23.09 -1.28 -22.53
N THR A 441 23.21 -2.55 -22.92
CA THR A 441 22.57 -3.10 -24.11
C THR A 441 21.05 -3.12 -23.98
N GLY A 442 20.53 -3.53 -22.82
CA GLY A 442 19.09 -3.47 -22.53
C GLY A 442 18.52 -2.03 -22.53
N LEU A 443 19.26 -1.07 -21.96
CA LEU A 443 18.87 0.35 -21.98
C LEU A 443 18.91 0.94 -23.40
N ASN A 444 19.93 0.59 -24.19
CA ASN A 444 20.01 1.03 -25.58
C ASN A 444 18.86 0.46 -26.42
N TYR A 445 18.46 -0.79 -26.18
CA TYR A 445 17.27 -1.37 -26.80
C TYR A 445 16.02 -0.54 -26.50
N LEU A 446 15.74 -0.23 -25.23
CA LEU A 446 14.55 0.55 -24.83
C LEU A 446 14.53 1.94 -25.46
N ARG A 447 15.70 2.56 -25.59
CA ARG A 447 15.88 3.91 -26.13
C ARG A 447 15.77 3.98 -27.65
N SER A 448 16.45 3.07 -28.34
CA SER A 448 16.78 3.23 -29.76
C SER A 448 16.02 2.26 -30.66
N PHE A 449 15.59 1.11 -30.11
CA PHE A 449 15.02 0.02 -30.91
C PHE A 449 13.58 -0.34 -30.51
N ALA A 450 13.15 -0.03 -29.28
CA ALA A 450 11.74 -0.13 -28.91
C ALA A 450 10.91 0.94 -29.66
N ASN A 451 9.73 0.55 -30.13
CA ASN A 451 8.79 1.45 -30.80
C ASN A 451 7.43 1.44 -30.09
N PRO A 452 7.01 2.55 -29.46
CA PRO A 452 7.78 3.78 -29.24
C PRO A 452 9.00 3.55 -28.31
N SER A 453 9.94 4.49 -28.27
CA SER A 453 11.04 4.47 -27.29
C SER A 453 10.46 4.52 -25.86
N HIS A 454 11.12 3.86 -24.93
CA HIS A 454 10.72 3.80 -23.51
C HIS A 454 11.84 4.29 -22.59
N VAL A 455 11.45 4.87 -21.46
CA VAL A 455 12.34 5.20 -20.33
C VAL A 455 11.91 4.32 -19.14
N HIS A 456 12.86 3.64 -18.50
CA HIS A 456 12.64 2.69 -17.42
C HIS A 456 12.31 3.38 -16.08
N LYS A 457 13.06 4.42 -15.70
CA LYS A 457 12.87 5.27 -14.50
C LYS A 457 13.17 4.65 -13.13
N ASP A 458 13.48 3.35 -13.05
CA ASP A 458 13.82 2.67 -11.78
C ASP A 458 15.03 1.73 -11.97
N ILE A 459 16.10 2.21 -12.63
CA ILE A 459 17.35 1.45 -12.72
C ILE A 459 18.06 1.50 -11.38
N LYS A 460 18.32 0.32 -10.80
CA LYS A 460 19.03 0.12 -9.52
C LYS A 460 19.47 -1.33 -9.39
N SER A 461 20.46 -1.58 -8.53
CA SER A 461 21.03 -2.93 -8.30
C SER A 461 19.99 -4.00 -7.91
N ASN A 462 18.91 -3.64 -7.21
CA ASN A 462 17.80 -4.55 -6.89
C ASN A 462 16.93 -4.96 -8.10
N ASN A 463 16.93 -4.15 -9.17
CA ASN A 463 16.12 -4.38 -10.37
C ASN A 463 16.95 -4.97 -11.52
N ILE A 464 18.24 -5.24 -11.30
CA ILE A 464 19.06 -6.01 -12.23
C ILE A 464 19.07 -7.45 -11.73
N LEU A 465 18.48 -8.36 -12.50
CA LEU A 465 18.42 -9.79 -12.16
C LEU A 465 19.49 -10.55 -12.93
N LEU A 466 20.06 -11.59 -12.31
CA LEU A 466 21.11 -12.41 -12.90
C LEU A 466 20.60 -13.81 -13.22
N GLU A 467 20.82 -14.25 -14.44
CA GLU A 467 20.59 -15.63 -14.88
C GLU A 467 21.72 -16.57 -14.41
N GLY A 468 21.55 -17.88 -14.64
CA GLY A 468 22.49 -18.91 -14.18
C GLY A 468 23.91 -18.75 -14.72
N ASP A 469 24.06 -18.19 -15.90
CA ASP A 469 25.33 -17.85 -16.57
C ASP A 469 25.81 -16.42 -16.27
N PHE A 470 25.19 -15.75 -15.28
CA PHE A 470 25.48 -14.36 -14.87
C PHE A 470 25.16 -13.30 -15.93
N ARG A 471 24.35 -13.61 -16.93
CA ARG A 471 23.79 -12.59 -17.82
C ARG A 471 22.78 -11.73 -17.08
N ALA A 472 22.84 -10.42 -17.35
CA ALA A 472 22.00 -9.46 -16.64
C ALA A 472 20.72 -9.15 -17.41
N LYS A 473 19.62 -9.07 -16.66
CA LYS A 473 18.30 -8.64 -17.14
C LYS A 473 17.74 -7.50 -16.32
N ILE A 474 17.27 -6.46 -17.01
CA ILE A 474 16.56 -5.34 -16.37
C ILE A 474 15.13 -5.80 -16.06
N ALA A 475 14.71 -5.61 -14.81
CA ALA A 475 13.40 -5.96 -14.29
C ALA A 475 12.63 -4.73 -13.78
N ASN A 476 11.35 -4.94 -13.47
CA ASN A 476 10.45 -3.96 -12.84
C ASN A 476 10.08 -2.73 -13.69
N PHE A 477 9.48 -2.96 -14.86
CA PHE A 477 8.98 -1.92 -15.77
C PHE A 477 7.71 -1.18 -15.30
N GLY A 478 7.27 -1.33 -14.04
CA GLY A 478 6.04 -0.70 -13.55
C GLY A 478 6.06 0.84 -13.52
N LEU A 479 7.25 1.44 -13.59
CA LEU A 479 7.43 2.88 -13.71
C LEU A 479 7.76 3.32 -15.15
N ALA A 480 7.96 2.38 -16.06
CA ALA A 480 8.41 2.68 -17.42
C ALA A 480 7.35 3.45 -18.22
N ARG A 481 7.78 4.37 -19.07
CA ARG A 481 6.88 5.21 -19.88
C ARG A 481 7.39 5.33 -21.31
N SER A 482 6.45 5.37 -22.26
CA SER A 482 6.73 5.67 -23.68
C SER A 482 7.06 7.15 -23.85
N THR A 483 7.96 7.46 -24.79
CA THR A 483 8.34 8.83 -25.17
C THR A 483 7.59 9.32 -26.43
N GLN A 484 6.49 8.67 -26.81
CA GLN A 484 5.77 9.00 -28.04
C GLN A 484 5.16 10.42 -27.99
N GLY A 485 5.41 11.22 -29.03
CA GLY A 485 4.97 12.63 -29.12
C GLY A 485 5.94 13.66 -28.55
N GLN A 486 7.14 13.26 -28.12
CA GLN A 486 8.18 14.19 -27.64
C GLN A 486 9.29 14.36 -28.68
N LEU A 487 9.51 15.59 -29.14
CA LEU A 487 10.69 15.97 -29.91
C LEU A 487 11.94 15.84 -29.04
N GLU A 488 13.10 15.56 -29.64
CA GLU A 488 14.37 15.55 -28.92
C GLU A 488 14.57 16.88 -28.18
N GLY A 489 14.79 16.82 -26.87
CA GLY A 489 14.92 18.01 -26.01
C GLY A 489 13.63 18.51 -25.37
N GLN A 490 12.47 17.91 -25.65
CA GLN A 490 11.21 18.32 -25.03
C GLN A 490 10.87 17.50 -23.78
N PHE A 491 10.73 18.22 -22.68
CA PHE A 491 10.49 17.75 -21.33
C PHE A 491 9.02 17.32 -21.10
N SER A 492 8.78 16.11 -20.58
CA SER A 492 7.49 15.81 -19.96
C SER A 492 7.55 16.24 -18.50
N MET A 493 6.75 17.26 -18.13
CA MET A 493 6.50 17.57 -16.73
C MET A 493 5.66 16.43 -16.15
N THR A 494 6.28 15.54 -15.39
CA THR A 494 5.51 14.60 -14.57
C THR A 494 5.13 15.27 -13.26
N LYS A 495 3.85 15.22 -12.86
CA LYS A 495 3.34 15.67 -11.54
C LYS A 495 3.95 14.92 -10.33
N HIS A 496 4.99 14.11 -10.54
CA HIS A 496 5.56 13.19 -9.56
C HIS A 496 7.08 13.11 -9.74
N ILE A 497 7.84 13.35 -8.67
CA ILE A 497 9.25 12.95 -8.59
C ILE A 497 9.28 11.42 -8.44
N VAL A 498 9.99 10.72 -9.32
CA VAL A 498 10.07 9.25 -9.34
C VAL A 498 11.54 8.84 -9.40
N GLY A 499 12.00 8.08 -8.40
CA GLY A 499 13.37 7.56 -8.31
C GLY A 499 13.63 6.94 -6.93
N ASN A 500 14.68 6.13 -6.80
CA ASN A 500 15.10 5.56 -5.53
C ASN A 500 16.19 6.46 -4.89
N PHE A 501 16.19 6.64 -3.56
CA PHE A 501 17.17 7.50 -2.86
C PHE A 501 18.60 7.05 -3.17
N GLY A 502 19.45 7.97 -3.64
CA GLY A 502 20.82 7.71 -4.13
C GLY A 502 20.95 7.59 -5.67
N TYR A 503 19.86 7.31 -6.39
CA TYR A 503 19.85 7.14 -7.84
C TYR A 503 19.18 8.31 -8.60
N MET A 504 18.79 9.36 -7.89
CA MET A 504 18.06 10.49 -8.47
C MET A 504 19.01 11.48 -9.15
N ALA A 505 18.76 11.77 -10.42
CA ALA A 505 19.49 12.82 -11.13
C ALA A 505 19.18 14.21 -10.52
N PRO A 506 20.17 15.13 -10.42
CA PRO A 506 19.98 16.47 -9.88
C PRO A 506 18.81 17.23 -10.54
N ASP A 507 18.74 17.20 -11.88
CA ASP A 507 17.68 17.85 -12.66
C ASP A 507 16.28 17.26 -12.42
N SER A 508 16.21 16.01 -11.93
CA SER A 508 14.94 15.34 -11.59
C SER A 508 14.41 15.74 -10.22
N LEU A 509 15.25 16.29 -9.34
CA LEU A 509 14.88 16.78 -8.01
C LEU A 509 14.22 18.16 -8.06
N GLU A 510 14.51 18.96 -9.08
CA GLU A 510 14.04 20.36 -9.17
C GLU A 510 12.78 20.55 -10.03
N ILE A 511 12.57 19.78 -11.11
CA ILE A 511 11.56 20.13 -12.13
C ILE A 511 10.64 18.94 -12.57
N GLY A 512 10.88 17.72 -12.08
CA GLY A 512 10.04 16.55 -12.42
C GLY A 512 10.13 16.12 -13.90
N LEU A 513 11.27 16.41 -14.52
CA LEU A 513 11.56 16.23 -15.94
C LEU A 513 11.90 14.78 -16.26
N VAL A 514 11.08 14.11 -17.06
CA VAL A 514 11.42 12.78 -17.59
C VAL A 514 12.11 12.96 -18.94
N SER A 515 13.38 12.59 -19.01
CA SER A 515 14.15 12.55 -20.26
C SER A 515 14.84 11.20 -20.44
N LYS A 516 15.22 10.88 -21.68
CA LYS A 516 16.04 9.69 -21.98
C LYS A 516 17.42 9.71 -21.29
N LYS A 517 17.83 10.83 -20.67
CA LYS A 517 19.07 10.96 -19.90
C LYS A 517 18.95 10.45 -18.46
N LEU A 518 17.72 10.30 -17.94
CA LEU A 518 17.49 9.78 -16.59
C LEU A 518 18.01 8.35 -16.40
N ASP A 519 17.72 7.46 -17.35
CA ASP A 519 18.21 6.08 -17.30
C ASP A 519 19.74 6.01 -17.46
N VAL A 520 20.35 7.00 -18.14
CA VAL A 520 21.81 7.11 -18.28
C VAL A 520 22.45 7.50 -16.95
N TYR A 521 21.87 8.48 -16.24
CA TYR A 521 22.36 8.89 -14.92
C TYR A 521 22.24 7.74 -13.90
N THR A 522 21.06 7.13 -13.80
CA THR A 522 20.82 6.00 -12.88
C THR A 522 21.69 4.78 -13.22
N PHE A 523 22.03 4.57 -14.49
CA PHE A 523 23.04 3.60 -14.90
C PHE A 523 24.45 3.97 -14.43
N GLY A 524 24.84 5.24 -14.51
CA GLY A 524 26.08 5.74 -13.93
C GLY A 524 26.19 5.40 -12.44
N VAL A 525 25.16 5.71 -11.66
CA VAL A 525 25.09 5.36 -10.23
C VAL A 525 25.21 3.85 -9.99
N LEU A 526 24.58 3.02 -10.83
CA LEU A 526 24.71 1.57 -10.76
C LEU A 526 26.16 1.09 -10.98
N LEU A 527 26.89 1.71 -11.92
CA LEU A 527 28.31 1.43 -12.13
C LEU A 527 29.15 1.80 -10.91
N LEU A 528 28.80 2.89 -10.22
CA LEU A 528 29.47 3.27 -8.97
C LEU A 528 29.26 2.23 -7.87
N GLU A 529 28.03 1.74 -7.66
CA GLU A 529 27.78 0.63 -6.71
C GLU A 529 28.58 -0.61 -7.08
N MET A 530 28.63 -0.92 -8.37
CA MET A 530 29.36 -2.06 -8.91
C MET A 530 30.87 -1.96 -8.67
N PHE A 531 31.48 -0.79 -8.76
CA PHE A 531 32.92 -0.63 -8.55
C PHE A 531 33.30 -0.42 -7.08
N ALA A 532 32.45 0.26 -6.32
CA ALA A 532 32.68 0.50 -4.90
C ALA A 532 32.41 -0.73 -4.02
N GLY A 533 31.60 -1.67 -4.51
CA GLY A 533 31.19 -2.82 -3.69
C GLY A 533 30.26 -2.42 -2.53
N LYS A 534 29.72 -1.20 -2.53
CA LYS A 534 28.96 -0.60 -1.43
C LYS A 534 27.71 0.08 -1.97
N GLN A 535 26.67 0.11 -1.14
CA GLN A 535 25.41 0.76 -1.49
C GLN A 535 25.59 2.28 -1.54
N VAL A 536 24.99 2.97 -2.51
CA VAL A 536 25.16 4.43 -2.69
C VAL A 536 24.74 5.24 -1.46
N SER A 537 23.76 4.77 -0.69
CA SER A 537 23.37 5.41 0.58
C SER A 537 24.47 5.42 1.64
N VAL A 538 25.43 4.50 1.56
CA VAL A 538 26.61 4.45 2.45
C VAL A 538 27.73 5.36 1.92
N LEU A 539 27.88 5.46 0.60
CA LEU A 539 28.85 6.34 -0.05
C LEU A 539 28.54 7.83 0.22
N SER A 540 27.25 8.18 0.23
CA SER A 540 26.77 9.56 0.47
C SER A 540 26.69 9.95 1.96
N ALA A 541 26.84 9.00 2.88
CA ALA A 541 26.91 9.25 4.32
C ALA A 541 28.34 9.46 4.85
N GLY A 542 29.37 9.14 4.04
CA GLY A 542 30.79 9.29 4.41
C GLY A 542 31.41 10.64 4.04
N THR A 543 30.70 11.52 3.33
CA THR A 543 31.22 12.81 2.83
C THR A 543 30.83 14.00 3.69
N SER A 544 30.35 13.77 4.92
CA SER A 544 29.84 14.84 5.80
C SER A 544 30.84 15.35 6.85
N ASP A 545 32.13 15.06 6.73
CA ASP A 545 33.15 15.77 7.49
C ASP A 545 34.47 15.88 6.72
N GLU A 546 35.02 17.09 6.77
CA GLU A 546 36.35 17.53 6.30
C GLU A 546 36.61 17.62 4.80
N GLY A 547 36.82 18.86 4.34
CA GLY A 547 37.35 19.15 3.02
C GLY A 547 38.78 18.64 2.90
N GLN A 548 38.97 17.56 2.16
CA GLN A 548 40.25 17.16 1.60
C GLN A 548 40.00 16.40 0.29
N ASP A 549 40.80 16.75 -0.71
CA ASP A 549 41.06 16.01 -1.93
C ASP A 549 41.67 14.64 -1.56
N GLN A 550 40.83 13.71 -1.08
CA GLN A 550 41.24 12.34 -0.79
C GLN A 550 41.05 11.49 -2.04
N SER A 551 42.17 10.96 -2.54
CA SER A 551 42.21 10.05 -3.69
C SER A 551 41.13 8.97 -3.56
N LEU A 552 40.22 8.97 -4.53
CA LEU A 552 39.05 8.09 -4.70
C LEU A 552 39.38 6.59 -4.77
N ARG A 553 40.67 6.24 -4.81
CA ARG A 553 41.18 4.86 -4.71
C ARG A 553 40.69 4.10 -3.47
N HIS A 554 40.39 4.80 -2.36
CA HIS A 554 39.86 4.20 -1.13
C HIS A 554 38.38 3.78 -1.21
N LEU A 555 37.64 4.23 -2.22
CA LEU A 555 36.23 3.87 -2.44
C LEU A 555 36.06 2.58 -3.25
N ILE A 556 37.10 2.16 -3.97
CA ILE A 556 37.10 0.96 -4.80
C ILE A 556 37.10 -0.28 -3.92
N ASP A 557 36.31 -1.29 -4.31
CA ASP A 557 36.29 -2.59 -3.64
C ASP A 557 37.72 -3.17 -3.55
N HIS A 558 38.28 -3.19 -2.33
CA HIS A 558 39.66 -3.60 -2.08
C HIS A 558 39.92 -5.06 -2.46
N THR A 559 38.88 -5.90 -2.50
CA THR A 559 38.98 -7.30 -2.94
C THR A 559 39.27 -7.43 -4.44
N MET A 560 39.10 -6.35 -5.19
CA MET A 560 39.23 -6.29 -6.65
C MET A 560 40.48 -5.54 -7.13
N LEU A 561 41.22 -4.85 -6.23
CA LEU A 561 42.41 -4.02 -6.55
C LEU A 561 43.48 -4.72 -7.39
N LYS A 562 43.62 -6.05 -7.30
CA LYS A 562 44.57 -6.84 -8.11
C LYS A 562 44.08 -7.17 -9.53
N LYS A 563 42.84 -6.84 -9.88
CA LYS A 563 42.17 -7.23 -11.15
C LYS A 563 41.74 -6.04 -12.03
N TYR A 564 41.93 -4.79 -11.58
CA TYR A 564 41.59 -3.61 -12.38
C TYR A 564 42.73 -3.24 -13.34
N PRO A 565 42.42 -2.92 -14.62
CA PRO A 565 43.33 -2.14 -15.44
C PRO A 565 43.50 -0.75 -14.82
N SER A 566 44.74 -0.30 -14.62
CA SER A 566 45.06 0.99 -13.97
C SER A 566 44.40 2.19 -14.65
N GLU A 567 44.22 2.15 -15.96
CA GLU A 567 43.59 3.22 -16.78
C GLU A 567 42.10 3.40 -16.49
N LEU A 568 41.43 2.35 -15.97
CA LEU A 568 40.00 2.38 -15.70
C LEU A 568 39.70 2.97 -14.32
N VAL A 569 40.60 2.79 -13.34
CA VAL A 569 40.53 3.47 -12.04
C VAL A 569 40.51 4.99 -12.26
N ASP A 570 41.38 5.50 -13.14
CA ASP A 570 41.45 6.91 -13.49
C ASP A 570 40.23 7.42 -14.29
N SER A 571 39.50 6.52 -14.96
CA SER A 571 38.26 6.83 -15.70
C SER A 571 37.04 6.84 -14.78
N VAL A 572 36.99 5.94 -13.80
CA VAL A 572 35.97 5.90 -12.74
C VAL A 572 36.12 7.10 -11.81
N ASP A 573 37.36 7.49 -11.46
CA ASP A 573 37.64 8.72 -10.71
C ASP A 573 37.10 9.96 -11.43
N ARG A 574 37.28 10.06 -12.75
CA ARG A 574 36.73 11.18 -13.55
C ARG A 574 35.21 11.17 -13.66
N LEU A 575 34.58 10.00 -13.75
CA LEU A 575 33.11 9.86 -13.77
C LEU A 575 32.47 10.20 -12.42
N LEU A 576 33.18 9.98 -11.30
CA LEU A 576 32.74 10.29 -9.94
C LEU A 576 32.85 11.79 -9.59
N VAL A 577 33.82 12.50 -10.16
CA VAL A 577 33.99 13.96 -9.97
C VAL A 577 32.95 14.78 -10.75
N LEU A 578 32.31 14.18 -11.76
CA LEU A 578 31.34 14.85 -12.65
C LEU A 578 29.86 14.54 -12.32
N ALA A 579 29.59 13.68 -11.34
CA ALA A 579 28.24 13.32 -10.86
C ALA A 579 27.91 14.06 -9.57
#